data_AF-A0A956C7A5-F1
#
_entry.id   AF-A0A956C7A5-F1
#
_cell.length_a   1.000
_cell.length_b   1.000
_cell.length_c   1.000
_cell.angle_alpha   90.00
_cell.angle_beta   90.00
_cell.angle_gamma   90.00
#
_symmetry.space_group_name_H-M   'P 1'
#
loop_
_entity.id
_entity.type
_entity.pdbx_description
1 polymer ?
#
loop_
_entity_poly.entity_id
_entity_poly.type
_entity_poly.pdbx_seq_one_letter_code
_entity_poly.pdbx_strand_id
1 'polypeptide(L)'
;MSPRPSRIVPIALLLLLSACSKSDTTVSQSGPRPGPEATPALSVPIGGGPGELKADIPDEGSPEGPTSFVVDAAGRIHVLDNINAAVLVFEGGKQVAKVDLPARAFDDLEVLDDGTYALLDRFTAPGITFVQPDGKITSLVPLDPELVGDPAMITALVRYDSSLWVEIEEERLVRIATFDGGLAQGDVLLGKLPRNGSTLGVKLSGKSLDVTLDPVPGEPAKTFAHLSFPEDVSQCSLLANGPDDRVLVAARLLTEPDDPDQEAVETHVLVSLTPNGKEQWRSELPPFPDAARVFRGVRVGADGNVYALTSSDTGVTIVKVTP
;
A
#
# COMPACT_ATOMS: atom_id res chain seq x y z
N MET A 1 -31.91 75.72 -13.69
CA MET A 1 -31.26 74.71 -12.83
C MET A 1 -29.88 74.42 -13.44
N SER A 2 -28.83 74.94 -12.81
CA SER A 2 -27.46 74.91 -13.34
C SER A 2 -26.75 73.59 -13.03
N PRO A 3 -25.84 73.11 -13.91
CA PRO A 3 -25.02 71.94 -13.61
C PRO A 3 -23.85 72.33 -12.69
N ARG A 4 -23.53 71.47 -11.73
CA ARG A 4 -22.37 71.61 -10.83
C ARG A 4 -21.07 71.23 -11.58
N PRO A 5 -19.93 71.89 -11.28
CA PRO A 5 -18.66 71.57 -11.88
C PRO A 5 -18.03 70.33 -11.23
N SER A 6 -17.47 69.46 -12.06
CA SER A 6 -16.63 68.32 -11.69
C SER A 6 -15.26 68.80 -11.20
N ARG A 7 -14.88 68.41 -9.98
CA ARG A 7 -13.52 68.62 -9.45
C ARG A 7 -12.60 67.50 -9.94
N ILE A 8 -11.57 67.88 -10.70
CA ILE A 8 -10.44 67.02 -11.08
C ILE A 8 -9.46 67.03 -9.90
N VAL A 9 -9.13 65.84 -9.38
CA VAL A 9 -8.07 65.63 -8.38
C VAL A 9 -6.82 65.15 -9.13
N PRO A 10 -5.63 65.75 -8.93
CA PRO A 10 -4.41 65.25 -9.55
C PRO A 10 -3.91 64.02 -8.79
N ILE A 11 -3.77 62.90 -9.49
CA ILE A 11 -3.05 61.72 -8.98
C ILE A 11 -1.56 62.00 -9.16
N ALA A 12 -0.86 62.19 -8.05
CA ALA A 12 0.60 62.25 -8.02
C ALA A 12 1.16 60.83 -8.25
N LEU A 13 1.83 60.65 -9.38
CA LEU A 13 2.54 59.43 -9.74
C LEU A 13 3.86 59.37 -8.97
N LEU A 14 3.90 58.59 -7.88
CA LEU A 14 5.12 58.33 -7.12
C LEU A 14 5.85 57.15 -7.76
N LEU A 15 6.92 57.45 -8.52
CA LEU A 15 7.86 56.46 -9.05
C LEU A 15 8.76 55.95 -7.91
N LEU A 16 8.37 54.83 -7.31
CA LEU A 16 9.25 54.02 -6.44
C LEU A 16 10.16 53.17 -7.33
N LEU A 17 11.41 53.63 -7.50
CA LEU A 17 12.51 52.83 -8.03
C LEU A 17 12.83 51.71 -7.01
N SER A 18 12.23 50.54 -7.21
CA SER A 18 12.58 49.34 -6.47
C SER A 18 13.85 48.75 -7.07
N ALA A 19 14.96 48.82 -6.34
CA ALA A 19 16.20 48.17 -6.71
C ALA A 19 16.01 46.65 -6.67
N CYS A 20 16.06 46.00 -7.84
CA CYS A 20 16.18 44.56 -7.96
C CYS A 20 17.55 44.11 -7.42
N SER A 21 17.61 43.77 -6.14
CA SER A 21 18.68 42.93 -5.61
C SER A 21 18.50 41.54 -6.21
N LYS A 22 19.38 41.15 -7.14
CA LYS A 22 19.54 39.75 -7.54
C LYS A 22 20.16 39.02 -6.37
N SER A 23 19.32 38.54 -5.45
CA SER A 23 19.70 37.48 -4.54
C SER A 23 19.85 36.22 -5.39
N ASP A 24 21.10 35.89 -5.71
CA ASP A 24 21.50 34.57 -6.15
C ASP A 24 21.04 33.56 -5.09
N THR A 25 19.84 33.06 -5.31
CA THR A 25 19.30 31.94 -4.55
C THR A 25 19.96 30.72 -5.16
N THR A 26 21.11 30.35 -4.62
CA THR A 26 21.69 29.03 -4.83
C THR A 26 20.63 28.03 -4.36
N VAL A 27 19.82 27.53 -5.29
CA VAL A 27 18.93 26.40 -5.05
C VAL A 27 19.84 25.23 -4.77
N SER A 28 20.13 25.01 -3.49
CA SER A 28 20.70 23.77 -3.02
C SER A 28 19.72 22.69 -3.47
N GLN A 29 20.11 21.92 -4.48
CA GLN A 29 19.48 20.64 -4.79
C GLN A 29 19.80 19.73 -3.60
N SER A 30 19.08 19.92 -2.50
CA SER A 30 19.08 18.99 -1.39
C SER A 30 18.45 17.72 -1.94
N GLY A 31 19.25 16.68 -2.10
CA GLY A 31 18.74 15.34 -2.31
C GLY A 31 17.67 15.00 -1.25
N PRO A 32 16.87 13.97 -1.49
CA PRO A 32 15.81 13.59 -0.56
C PRO A 32 16.39 13.33 0.83
N ARG A 33 15.69 13.84 1.85
CA ARG A 33 16.12 13.70 3.24
C ARG A 33 15.99 12.22 3.66
N PRO A 34 16.94 11.68 4.44
CA PRO A 34 16.74 10.39 5.10
C PRO A 34 15.47 10.42 5.95
N GLY A 35 14.62 9.42 5.75
CA GLY A 35 13.38 9.25 6.49
C GLY A 35 13.58 8.50 7.80
N PRO A 36 12.46 8.19 8.49
CA PRO A 36 12.47 7.41 9.73
C PRO A 36 13.02 6.00 9.49
N GLU A 37 13.77 5.47 10.45
CA GLU A 37 14.28 4.11 10.40
C GLU A 37 13.16 3.09 10.67
N ALA A 38 13.20 1.94 9.99
CA ALA A 38 12.30 0.83 10.26
C ALA A 38 12.67 0.16 11.58
N THR A 39 11.69 -0.04 12.46
CA THR A 39 11.87 -0.69 13.77
C THR A 39 11.07 -1.98 13.85
N PRO A 40 11.55 -3.03 14.55
CA PRO A 40 10.77 -4.26 14.70
C PRO A 40 9.45 -4.01 15.45
N ALA A 41 8.33 -4.40 14.86
CA ALA A 41 7.01 -4.38 15.48
C ALA A 41 6.56 -5.78 15.94
N LEU A 42 6.98 -6.82 15.22
CA LEU A 42 6.74 -8.21 15.54
C LEU A 42 7.91 -9.06 15.06
N SER A 43 8.32 -10.04 15.86
CA SER A 43 9.23 -11.11 15.44
C SER A 43 8.70 -12.42 15.99
N VAL A 44 8.40 -13.36 15.10
CA VAL A 44 7.73 -14.63 15.42
C VAL A 44 8.53 -15.76 14.78
N PRO A 45 8.94 -16.77 15.55
CA PRO A 45 9.65 -17.92 14.99
C PRO A 45 8.73 -18.74 14.07
N ILE A 46 9.34 -19.45 13.12
CA ILE A 46 8.66 -20.48 12.34
C ILE A 46 8.80 -21.82 13.07
N GLY A 47 7.70 -22.54 13.23
CA GLY A 47 7.69 -23.85 13.86
C GLY A 47 6.30 -24.43 14.12
N GLY A 48 6.20 -25.31 15.12
CA GLY A 48 4.97 -26.04 15.46
C GLY A 48 4.44 -25.75 16.86
N GLY A 49 5.10 -24.88 17.61
CA GLY A 49 4.75 -24.50 18.98
C GLY A 49 3.64 -23.46 19.07
N PRO A 50 3.08 -23.24 20.27
CA PRO A 50 2.15 -22.14 20.51
C PRO A 50 2.81 -20.79 20.22
N GLY A 51 2.14 -19.90 19.47
CA GLY A 51 2.71 -18.60 19.11
C GLY A 51 3.59 -18.59 17.86
N GLU A 52 3.89 -19.75 17.28
CA GLU A 52 4.76 -19.87 16.11
C GLU A 52 3.92 -19.84 14.83
N LEU A 53 4.48 -19.21 13.78
CA LEU A 53 3.92 -19.27 12.43
C LEU A 53 4.42 -20.54 11.75
N LYS A 54 3.70 -21.01 10.73
CA LYS A 54 4.17 -22.11 9.89
C LYS A 54 4.62 -21.63 8.52
N ALA A 55 5.68 -22.27 8.04
CA ALA A 55 6.12 -22.20 6.67
C ALA A 55 6.42 -23.62 6.18
N ASP A 56 6.18 -23.87 4.89
CA ASP A 56 6.59 -25.08 4.20
C ASP A 56 7.65 -24.68 3.17
N ILE A 57 8.86 -25.22 3.35
CA ILE A 57 10.02 -24.90 2.51
C ILE A 57 10.49 -26.23 1.93
N PRO A 58 9.90 -26.69 0.82
CA PRO A 58 10.27 -27.96 0.22
C PRO A 58 11.63 -27.85 -0.49
N ASP A 59 12.34 -28.98 -0.62
CA ASP A 59 13.57 -29.05 -1.42
C ASP A 59 13.31 -28.75 -2.91
N GLU A 60 12.10 -29.03 -3.38
CA GLU A 60 11.61 -28.76 -4.73
C GLU A 60 10.18 -28.21 -4.69
N GLY A 61 9.94 -27.08 -5.36
CA GLY A 61 8.64 -26.42 -5.41
C GLY A 61 8.67 -24.98 -4.88
N SER A 62 7.51 -24.33 -4.92
CA SER A 62 7.36 -22.98 -4.36
C SER A 62 7.15 -23.09 -2.85
N PRO A 63 7.93 -22.35 -2.05
CA PRO A 63 7.71 -22.34 -0.61
C PRO A 63 6.40 -21.63 -0.26
N GLU A 64 5.78 -22.07 0.83
CA GLU A 64 4.53 -21.52 1.35
C GLU A 64 4.73 -20.97 2.77
N GLY A 65 3.97 -19.96 3.16
CA GLY A 65 4.05 -19.36 4.48
C GLY A 65 2.92 -18.36 4.73
N PRO A 66 3.10 -17.44 5.69
CA PRO A 66 2.15 -16.37 5.91
C PRO A 66 2.07 -15.44 4.70
N THR A 67 0.87 -15.24 4.17
CA THR A 67 0.67 -14.57 2.87
C THR A 67 0.38 -13.08 3.00
N SER A 68 -0.29 -12.68 4.09
CA SER A 68 -0.66 -11.29 4.35
C SER A 68 -0.78 -11.04 5.84
N PHE A 69 -0.83 -9.76 6.20
CA PHE A 69 -1.11 -9.29 7.55
C PHE A 69 -1.91 -7.99 7.51
N VAL A 70 -2.55 -7.61 8.60
CA VAL A 70 -3.17 -6.27 8.76
C VAL A 70 -2.97 -5.77 10.19
N VAL A 71 -2.85 -4.45 10.36
CA VAL A 71 -2.74 -3.81 11.68
C VAL A 71 -4.02 -3.03 11.96
N ASP A 72 -4.73 -3.44 13.00
CA ASP A 72 -6.00 -2.83 13.37
C ASP A 72 -5.85 -1.51 14.13
N ALA A 73 -6.97 -0.85 14.44
CA ALA A 73 -6.98 0.45 15.13
C ALA A 73 -6.44 0.38 16.57
N ALA A 74 -6.36 -0.81 17.17
CA ALA A 74 -5.75 -1.03 18.47
C ALA A 74 -4.24 -1.29 18.38
N GLY A 75 -3.67 -1.35 17.16
CA GLY A 75 -2.27 -1.67 16.91
C GLY A 75 -1.97 -3.17 17.01
N ARG A 76 -2.99 -4.03 17.01
CA ARG A 76 -2.81 -5.48 16.96
C ARG A 76 -2.46 -5.89 15.54
N ILE A 77 -1.57 -6.86 15.43
CA ILE A 77 -1.09 -7.38 14.14
C ILE A 77 -1.76 -8.73 13.90
N HIS A 78 -2.59 -8.80 12.87
CA HIS A 78 -3.28 -10.01 12.44
C HIS A 78 -2.52 -10.61 11.27
N VAL A 79 -1.98 -11.81 11.43
CA VAL A 79 -1.18 -12.50 10.41
C VAL A 79 -1.98 -13.66 9.85
N LEU A 80 -2.17 -13.70 8.53
CA LEU A 80 -2.80 -14.81 7.83
C LEU A 80 -1.79 -15.93 7.61
N ASP A 81 -1.90 -16.98 8.43
CA ASP A 81 -1.08 -18.18 8.36
C ASP A 81 -1.84 -19.27 7.61
N ASN A 82 -1.62 -19.31 6.29
CA ASN A 82 -2.27 -20.26 5.41
C ASN A 82 -1.89 -21.72 5.69
N ILE A 83 -0.70 -21.99 6.21
CA ILE A 83 -0.32 -23.37 6.52
C ILE A 83 -1.13 -23.88 7.71
N ASN A 84 -1.33 -23.02 8.72
CA ASN A 84 -2.15 -23.34 9.89
C ASN A 84 -3.65 -23.21 9.65
N ALA A 85 -4.09 -22.75 8.47
CA ALA A 85 -5.47 -22.35 8.20
C ALA A 85 -6.00 -21.44 9.33
N ALA A 86 -5.25 -20.39 9.67
CA ALA A 86 -5.58 -19.55 10.80
C ALA A 86 -5.19 -18.09 10.60
N VAL A 87 -5.87 -17.20 11.32
CA VAL A 87 -5.34 -15.86 11.61
C VAL A 87 -4.78 -15.85 13.02
N LEU A 88 -3.49 -15.53 13.15
CA LEU A 88 -2.85 -15.33 14.45
C LEU A 88 -2.84 -13.84 14.78
N VAL A 89 -3.28 -13.48 15.98
CA VAL A 89 -3.36 -12.09 16.42
C VAL A 89 -2.30 -11.82 17.48
N PHE A 90 -1.48 -10.79 17.25
CA PHE A 90 -0.38 -10.40 18.11
C PHE A 90 -0.58 -9.00 18.69
N GLU A 91 -0.22 -8.84 19.95
CA GLU A 91 -0.21 -7.56 20.67
C GLU A 91 1.05 -7.50 21.54
N GLY A 92 1.84 -6.43 21.41
CA GLY A 92 3.10 -6.29 22.17
C GLY A 92 4.07 -7.46 21.96
N GLY A 93 4.11 -8.01 20.74
CA GLY A 93 4.97 -9.15 20.38
C GLY A 93 4.51 -10.52 20.90
N LYS A 94 3.31 -10.62 21.50
CA LYS A 94 2.76 -11.88 22.01
C LYS A 94 1.50 -12.26 21.27
N GLN A 95 1.32 -13.54 21.00
CA GLN A 95 0.05 -14.04 20.48
C GLN A 95 -1.05 -13.88 21.56
N VAL A 96 -2.13 -13.19 21.21
CA VAL A 96 -3.28 -12.95 22.10
C VAL A 96 -4.56 -13.65 21.64
N ALA A 97 -4.64 -14.01 20.35
CA ALA A 97 -5.75 -14.80 19.82
C ALA A 97 -5.32 -15.67 18.64
N LYS A 98 -6.18 -16.63 18.31
CA LYS A 98 -6.13 -17.44 17.09
C LYS A 98 -7.56 -17.58 16.59
N VAL A 99 -7.75 -17.37 15.29
CA VAL A 99 -9.02 -17.62 14.61
C VAL A 99 -8.80 -18.75 13.62
N ASP A 100 -9.43 -19.89 13.84
CA ASP A 100 -9.36 -21.01 12.92
C ASP A 100 -10.17 -20.69 11.66
N LEU A 101 -9.59 -20.94 10.49
CA LEU A 101 -10.20 -20.71 9.18
C LEU A 101 -10.72 -22.04 8.61
N PRO A 102 -11.77 -21.98 7.80
CA PRO A 102 -12.41 -23.18 7.24
C PRO A 102 -11.53 -23.93 6.21
N ALA A 103 -10.56 -23.25 5.60
CA ALA A 103 -9.72 -23.79 4.54
C ALA A 103 -8.36 -23.07 4.46
N ARG A 104 -7.40 -23.70 3.77
CA ARG A 104 -6.11 -23.11 3.34
C ARG A 104 -6.28 -22.55 1.93
N ALA A 105 -6.80 -21.34 1.79
CA ALA A 105 -7.13 -20.80 0.46
C ALA A 105 -7.11 -19.27 0.34
N PHE A 106 -6.63 -18.53 1.34
CA PHE A 106 -6.79 -17.07 1.36
C PHE A 106 -5.47 -16.34 1.05
N ASP A 107 -5.47 -15.43 0.09
CA ASP A 107 -4.27 -14.68 -0.29
C ASP A 107 -4.11 -13.38 0.52
N ASP A 108 -5.22 -12.73 0.88
CA ASP A 108 -5.23 -11.45 1.62
C ASP A 108 -6.33 -11.42 2.69
N LEU A 109 -6.18 -10.50 3.65
CA LEU A 109 -7.20 -10.21 4.65
C LEU A 109 -7.40 -8.71 4.89
N GLU A 110 -8.59 -8.40 5.38
CA GLU A 110 -8.94 -7.14 6.03
C GLU A 110 -9.69 -7.44 7.34
N VAL A 111 -9.49 -6.62 8.36
CA VAL A 111 -10.23 -6.68 9.63
C VAL A 111 -11.23 -5.53 9.63
N LEU A 112 -12.52 -5.83 9.80
CA LEU A 112 -13.60 -4.86 9.83
C LEU A 112 -13.81 -4.28 11.23
N ASP A 113 -14.63 -3.24 11.35
CA ASP A 113 -14.78 -2.46 12.59
C ASP A 113 -15.39 -3.27 13.75
N ASP A 114 -16.14 -4.33 13.43
CA ASP A 114 -16.72 -5.27 14.41
C ASP A 114 -15.78 -6.45 14.73
N GLY A 115 -14.58 -6.49 14.14
CA GLY A 115 -13.61 -7.58 14.28
C GLY A 115 -13.80 -8.74 13.31
N THR A 116 -14.81 -8.69 12.43
CA THR A 116 -14.98 -9.66 11.34
C THR A 116 -13.78 -9.60 10.39
N TYR A 117 -13.32 -10.75 9.92
CA TYR A 117 -12.31 -10.88 8.89
C TYR A 117 -12.98 -10.98 7.53
N ALA A 118 -12.55 -10.17 6.58
CA ALA A 118 -12.81 -10.38 5.16
C ALA A 118 -11.57 -11.00 4.52
N LEU A 119 -11.73 -12.18 3.92
CA LEU A 119 -10.64 -13.00 3.41
C LEU A 119 -10.79 -13.17 1.90
N LEU A 120 -9.76 -12.82 1.14
CA LEU A 120 -9.74 -12.96 -0.32
C LEU A 120 -9.23 -14.35 -0.71
N ASP A 121 -10.02 -15.09 -1.48
CA ASP A 121 -9.59 -16.31 -2.19
C ASP A 121 -9.61 -16.01 -3.69
N ARG A 122 -8.51 -16.26 -4.41
CA ARG A 122 -8.42 -16.06 -5.86
C ARG A 122 -8.48 -17.35 -6.66
N PHE A 123 -8.38 -18.52 -6.03
CA PHE A 123 -8.12 -19.76 -6.76
C PHE A 123 -9.11 -20.88 -6.46
N THR A 124 -9.48 -21.11 -5.20
CA THR A 124 -10.29 -22.29 -4.83
C THR A 124 -11.77 -21.98 -4.96
N ALA A 125 -12.22 -20.89 -4.35
CA ALA A 125 -13.56 -20.36 -4.48
C ALA A 125 -13.48 -18.82 -4.64
N PRO A 126 -13.14 -18.33 -5.85
CA PRO A 126 -12.85 -16.91 -6.10
C PRO A 126 -13.91 -15.98 -5.49
N GLY A 127 -13.54 -15.25 -4.44
CA GLY A 127 -14.50 -14.55 -3.59
C GLY A 127 -13.90 -13.87 -2.37
N ILE A 128 -14.75 -13.15 -1.64
CA ILE A 128 -14.47 -12.63 -0.31
C ILE A 128 -15.31 -13.41 0.70
N THR A 129 -14.64 -14.12 1.61
CA THR A 129 -15.28 -14.85 2.70
C THR A 129 -15.26 -14.01 3.98
N PHE A 130 -16.41 -13.90 4.65
CA PHE A 130 -16.53 -13.17 5.91
C PHE A 130 -16.53 -14.15 7.08
N VAL A 131 -15.54 -14.01 7.96
CA VAL A 131 -15.30 -14.92 9.09
C VAL A 131 -15.32 -14.13 10.40
N GLN A 132 -16.16 -14.56 11.34
CA GLN A 132 -16.25 -13.95 12.66
C GLN A 132 -15.01 -14.28 13.53
N PRO A 133 -14.76 -13.54 14.63
CA PRO A 133 -13.65 -13.84 15.54
C PRO A 133 -13.64 -15.25 16.13
N ASP A 134 -14.77 -15.96 16.12
CA ASP A 134 -14.90 -17.35 16.56
C ASP A 134 -14.61 -18.39 15.43
N GLY A 135 -14.23 -17.93 14.23
CA GLY A 135 -13.97 -18.77 13.06
C GLY A 135 -15.22 -19.10 12.23
N LYS A 136 -16.40 -18.63 12.63
CA LYS A 136 -17.64 -18.91 11.90
C LYS A 136 -17.75 -18.08 10.63
N ILE A 137 -17.97 -18.73 9.50
CA ILE A 137 -18.32 -18.08 8.24
C ILE A 137 -19.73 -17.47 8.35
N THR A 138 -19.88 -16.21 7.96
CA THR A 138 -21.16 -15.50 7.93
C THR A 138 -21.67 -15.26 6.53
N SER A 139 -20.78 -15.02 5.57
CA SER A 139 -21.13 -14.89 4.15
C SER A 139 -19.93 -15.20 3.25
N LEU A 140 -20.24 -15.40 1.97
CA LEU A 140 -19.29 -15.49 0.86
C LEU A 140 -19.85 -14.61 -0.27
N VAL A 141 -19.05 -13.67 -0.74
CA VAL A 141 -19.37 -12.84 -1.91
C VAL A 141 -18.47 -13.29 -3.06
N PRO A 142 -19.00 -13.99 -4.09
CA PRO A 142 -18.19 -14.50 -5.19
C PRO A 142 -17.66 -13.34 -6.05
N LEU A 143 -16.48 -13.50 -6.66
CA LEU A 143 -15.96 -12.56 -7.64
C LEU A 143 -16.70 -12.75 -8.98
N ASP A 144 -17.19 -11.65 -9.57
CA ASP A 144 -17.79 -11.67 -10.90
C ASP A 144 -16.69 -11.69 -11.98
N PRO A 145 -16.55 -12.78 -12.76
CA PRO A 145 -15.51 -12.91 -13.77
C PRO A 145 -15.63 -11.87 -14.90
N GLU A 146 -16.81 -11.30 -15.15
CA GLU A 146 -16.98 -10.23 -16.14
C GLU A 146 -16.39 -8.91 -15.66
N LEU A 147 -16.41 -8.66 -14.34
CA LEU A 147 -15.86 -7.45 -13.73
C LEU A 147 -14.36 -7.59 -13.40
N VAL A 148 -13.96 -8.74 -12.85
CA VAL A 148 -12.58 -8.94 -12.38
C VAL A 148 -11.66 -9.52 -13.45
N GLY A 149 -12.21 -10.23 -14.46
CA GLY A 149 -11.40 -10.98 -15.41
C GLY A 149 -10.81 -12.23 -14.76
N ASP A 150 -9.51 -12.44 -14.94
CA ASP A 150 -8.78 -13.54 -14.29
C ASP A 150 -8.45 -13.18 -12.83
N PRO A 151 -9.00 -13.90 -11.83
CA PRO A 151 -8.72 -13.63 -10.42
C PRO A 151 -7.23 -13.69 -10.05
N ALA A 152 -6.39 -14.40 -10.82
CA ALA A 152 -4.95 -14.45 -10.61
C ALA A 152 -4.28 -13.07 -10.75
N MET A 153 -4.94 -12.13 -11.43
CA MET A 153 -4.47 -10.75 -11.63
C MET A 153 -4.80 -9.81 -10.46
N ILE A 154 -5.55 -10.28 -9.46
CA ILE A 154 -5.82 -9.51 -8.24
C ILE A 154 -4.54 -9.41 -7.41
N THR A 155 -4.18 -8.19 -7.02
CA THR A 155 -2.95 -7.84 -6.28
C THR A 155 -3.19 -7.37 -4.85
N ALA A 156 -4.42 -6.99 -4.49
CA ALA A 156 -4.76 -6.60 -3.11
C ALA A 156 -6.27 -6.65 -2.81
N LEU A 157 -6.61 -6.89 -1.54
CA LEU A 157 -7.92 -6.55 -0.96
C LEU A 157 -7.83 -5.18 -0.27
N VAL A 158 -8.75 -4.26 -0.56
CA VAL A 158 -8.69 -2.87 -0.12
C VAL A 158 -9.99 -2.44 0.55
N ARG A 159 -9.90 -1.85 1.74
CA ARG A 159 -11.02 -1.14 2.38
C ARG A 159 -11.15 0.28 1.85
N TYR A 160 -12.31 0.64 1.31
CA TYR A 160 -12.62 2.00 0.90
C TYR A 160 -14.13 2.26 0.90
N ASP A 161 -14.54 3.42 1.44
CA ASP A 161 -15.93 3.89 1.48
C ASP A 161 -16.95 2.82 1.94
N SER A 162 -16.72 2.30 3.16
CA SER A 162 -17.53 1.24 3.78
C SER A 162 -17.67 -0.05 2.96
N SER A 163 -16.77 -0.26 2.01
CA SER A 163 -16.80 -1.35 1.04
C SER A 163 -15.42 -1.98 0.90
N LEU A 164 -15.44 -3.21 0.40
CA LEU A 164 -14.26 -3.96 0.02
C LEU A 164 -14.11 -3.94 -1.50
N TRP A 165 -12.89 -3.65 -1.91
CA TRP A 165 -12.47 -3.55 -3.30
C TRP A 165 -11.33 -4.51 -3.53
N VAL A 166 -11.18 -4.99 -4.76
CA VAL A 166 -9.99 -5.72 -5.18
C VAL A 166 -9.19 -4.86 -6.15
N GLU A 167 -7.87 -4.81 -5.94
CA GLU A 167 -6.93 -4.20 -6.88
C GLU A 167 -6.56 -5.23 -7.95
N ILE A 168 -6.58 -4.81 -9.22
CA ILE A 168 -6.27 -5.66 -10.38
C ILE A 168 -5.09 -5.05 -11.13
N GLU A 169 -4.01 -5.82 -11.26
CA GLU A 169 -2.77 -5.48 -11.99
C GLU A 169 -2.18 -4.12 -11.63
N GLU A 170 -2.42 -3.61 -10.42
CA GLU A 170 -1.99 -2.27 -10.02
C GLU A 170 -2.62 -1.12 -10.87
N GLU A 171 -3.65 -1.41 -11.67
CA GLU A 171 -4.25 -0.47 -12.62
C GLU A 171 -5.63 0.05 -12.20
N ARG A 172 -6.43 -0.78 -11.53
CA ARG A 172 -7.81 -0.43 -11.17
C ARG A 172 -8.27 -1.12 -9.90
N LEU A 173 -9.28 -0.53 -9.27
CA LEU A 173 -10.04 -1.11 -8.17
C LEU A 173 -11.44 -1.48 -8.65
N VAL A 174 -11.91 -2.67 -8.26
CA VAL A 174 -13.29 -3.13 -8.49
C VAL A 174 -13.97 -3.35 -7.15
N ARG A 175 -15.13 -2.72 -6.94
CA ARG A 175 -15.91 -2.89 -5.71
C ARG A 175 -16.53 -4.27 -5.71
N ILE A 176 -16.43 -5.00 -4.60
CA ILE A 176 -16.93 -6.38 -4.50
C ILE A 176 -18.04 -6.49 -3.45
N ALA A 177 -17.81 -6.00 -2.24
CA ALA A 177 -18.71 -6.23 -1.11
C ALA A 177 -18.84 -5.01 -0.20
N THR A 178 -19.94 -4.93 0.54
CA THR A 178 -20.08 -4.06 1.71
C THR A 178 -19.49 -4.73 2.95
N PHE A 179 -19.17 -3.95 4.00
CA PHE A 179 -18.62 -4.50 5.24
C PHE A 179 -19.57 -5.43 6.01
N ASP A 180 -20.87 -5.41 5.75
CA ASP A 180 -21.83 -6.37 6.31
C ASP A 180 -21.89 -7.71 5.53
N GLY A 181 -21.03 -7.89 4.53
CA GLY A 181 -21.01 -9.09 3.70
C GLY A 181 -22.05 -9.09 2.57
N GLY A 182 -22.69 -7.95 2.30
CA GLY A 182 -23.56 -7.75 1.16
C GLY A 182 -22.80 -7.63 -0.16
N LEU A 183 -23.45 -8.03 -1.26
CA LEU A 183 -22.93 -7.84 -2.62
C LEU A 183 -22.98 -6.35 -3.00
N ALA A 184 -21.86 -5.80 -3.48
CA ALA A 184 -21.74 -4.40 -3.88
C ALA A 184 -21.06 -4.20 -5.25
N GLN A 185 -21.02 -5.27 -6.07
CA GLN A 185 -20.30 -5.30 -7.34
C GLN A 185 -20.82 -4.30 -8.37
N GLY A 186 -19.90 -3.69 -9.11
CA GLY A 186 -20.20 -2.90 -10.30
C GLY A 186 -19.45 -1.58 -10.43
N ASP A 187 -18.93 -1.03 -9.32
CA ASP A 187 -18.14 0.20 -9.37
C ASP A 187 -16.68 -0.13 -9.72
N VAL A 188 -16.12 0.61 -10.69
CA VAL A 188 -14.72 0.50 -11.11
C VAL A 188 -14.04 1.85 -10.99
N LEU A 189 -12.92 1.90 -10.29
CA LEU A 189 -12.07 3.07 -10.16
C LEU A 189 -10.74 2.81 -10.85
N LEU A 190 -10.30 3.72 -11.72
CA LEU A 190 -8.99 3.64 -12.34
C LEU A 190 -7.93 4.15 -11.36
N GLY A 191 -6.83 3.43 -11.20
CA GLY A 191 -5.79 3.67 -10.19
C GLY A 191 -5.89 2.75 -8.96
N LYS A 192 -4.93 2.89 -8.04
CA LYS A 192 -4.74 2.04 -6.85
C LYS A 192 -5.24 2.68 -5.56
N LEU A 193 -5.28 4.01 -5.51
CA LEU A 193 -5.56 4.76 -4.29
C LEU A 193 -6.64 5.81 -4.50
N PRO A 194 -7.86 5.59 -3.98
CA PRO A 194 -8.85 6.64 -3.92
C PRO A 194 -8.48 7.66 -2.82
N ARG A 195 -8.62 8.95 -3.15
CA ARG A 195 -8.25 10.09 -2.29
C ARG A 195 -9.13 11.29 -2.62
N ASN A 196 -9.96 11.72 -1.67
CA ASN A 196 -10.75 12.96 -1.75
C ASN A 196 -11.54 13.15 -3.07
N GLY A 197 -12.12 12.06 -3.59
CA GLY A 197 -12.88 12.07 -4.84
C GLY A 197 -12.05 11.94 -6.13
N SER A 198 -10.73 11.83 -6.01
CA SER A 198 -9.80 11.49 -7.09
C SER A 198 -9.20 10.10 -6.86
N THR A 199 -8.50 9.57 -7.85
CA THR A 199 -7.70 8.36 -7.73
C THR A 199 -6.24 8.62 -8.10
N LEU A 200 -5.32 7.87 -7.50
CA LEU A 200 -3.92 7.87 -7.90
C LEU A 200 -3.56 6.56 -8.58
N GLY A 201 -2.89 6.67 -9.73
CA GLY A 201 -2.30 5.55 -10.46
C GLY A 201 -0.78 5.59 -10.41
N VAL A 202 -0.15 4.52 -10.88
CA VAL A 202 1.30 4.41 -10.97
C VAL A 202 1.70 3.96 -12.38
N LYS A 203 2.80 4.51 -12.88
CA LYS A 203 3.45 4.03 -14.09
C LYS A 203 4.93 3.84 -13.83
N LEU A 204 5.44 2.65 -14.15
CA LEU A 204 6.85 2.30 -14.01
C LEU A 204 7.60 2.56 -15.33
N SER A 205 8.84 3.03 -15.23
CA SER A 205 9.70 3.27 -16.40
C SER A 205 11.18 3.17 -16.01
N GLY A 206 11.73 1.96 -16.04
CA GLY A 206 13.10 1.68 -15.62
C GLY A 206 13.33 2.19 -14.20
N LYS A 207 14.30 3.08 -14.02
CA LYS A 207 14.66 3.71 -12.74
C LYS A 207 13.71 4.80 -12.25
N SER A 208 12.48 4.84 -12.75
CA SER A 208 11.51 5.88 -12.39
C SER A 208 10.11 5.34 -12.19
N LEU A 209 9.37 6.02 -11.31
CA LEU A 209 7.98 5.78 -10.98
C LEU A 209 7.23 7.10 -11.06
N ASP A 210 6.24 7.17 -11.95
CA ASP A 210 5.31 8.28 -12.03
C ASP A 210 4.04 7.96 -11.25
N VAL A 211 3.70 8.82 -10.28
CA VAL A 211 2.38 8.81 -9.64
C VAL A 211 1.49 9.76 -10.43
N THR A 212 0.32 9.30 -10.85
CA THR A 212 -0.62 10.06 -11.69
C THR A 212 -1.92 10.33 -10.96
N LEU A 213 -2.54 11.48 -11.23
CA LEU A 213 -3.86 11.85 -10.70
C LEU A 213 -4.93 11.57 -11.75
N ASP A 214 -6.02 10.93 -11.31
CA ASP A 214 -7.19 10.57 -12.10
C ASP A 214 -6.78 9.93 -13.43
N PRO A 215 -6.09 8.77 -13.40
CA PRO A 215 -5.63 8.11 -14.62
C PRO A 215 -6.83 7.78 -15.52
N VAL A 216 -6.76 8.20 -16.78
CA VAL A 216 -7.75 7.89 -17.82
C VAL A 216 -7.07 7.10 -18.95
N PRO A 217 -7.58 5.90 -19.31
CA PRO A 217 -7.06 5.11 -20.40
C PRO A 217 -6.97 5.90 -21.72
N GLY A 218 -5.79 5.88 -22.34
CA GLY A 218 -5.55 6.54 -23.62
C GLY A 218 -5.34 8.06 -23.56
N GLU A 219 -5.47 8.69 -22.39
CA GLU A 219 -5.19 10.11 -22.22
C GLU A 219 -3.83 10.35 -21.53
N PRO A 220 -3.15 11.47 -21.81
CA PRO A 220 -1.96 11.87 -21.08
C PRO A 220 -2.29 12.07 -19.59
N ALA A 221 -1.77 11.19 -18.75
CA ALA A 221 -2.01 11.25 -17.32
C ALA A 221 -1.42 12.52 -16.70
N LYS A 222 -2.17 13.14 -15.78
CA LYS A 222 -1.66 14.29 -15.02
C LYS A 222 -0.68 13.78 -13.97
N THR A 223 0.61 14.07 -14.14
CA THR A 223 1.64 13.71 -13.16
C THR A 223 1.38 14.41 -11.83
N PHE A 224 1.22 13.61 -10.77
CA PHE A 224 1.18 14.04 -9.39
C PHE A 224 2.60 14.13 -8.82
N ALA A 225 3.42 13.10 -9.05
CA ALA A 225 4.82 13.05 -8.64
C ALA A 225 5.65 12.25 -9.63
N HIS A 226 6.92 12.61 -9.79
CA HIS A 226 7.93 11.83 -10.50
C HIS A 226 9.01 11.43 -9.50
N LEU A 227 9.22 10.13 -9.32
CA LEU A 227 10.21 9.57 -8.41
C LEU A 227 11.31 8.89 -9.22
N SER A 228 12.56 9.19 -8.87
CA SER A 228 13.74 8.55 -9.47
C SER A 228 14.47 7.69 -8.44
N PHE A 229 14.99 6.56 -8.90
CA PHE A 229 15.68 5.57 -8.10
C PHE A 229 17.08 5.28 -8.68
N PRO A 230 18.02 4.77 -7.87
CA PRO A 230 19.34 4.39 -8.37
C PRO A 230 19.30 3.10 -9.22
N GLU A 231 18.37 2.21 -8.92
CA GLU A 231 18.14 0.92 -9.59
C GLU A 231 16.80 0.91 -10.36
N ASP A 232 16.55 -0.14 -11.15
CA ASP A 232 15.29 -0.27 -11.89
C ASP A 232 14.13 -0.60 -10.95
N VAL A 233 13.00 0.07 -11.15
CA VAL A 233 11.79 -0.17 -10.38
C VAL A 233 11.05 -1.36 -10.97
N SER A 234 11.04 -2.47 -10.23
CA SER A 234 10.35 -3.68 -10.64
C SER A 234 8.87 -3.67 -10.25
N GLN A 235 8.52 -3.01 -9.14
CA GLN A 235 7.14 -2.99 -8.64
C GLN A 235 6.82 -1.77 -7.76
N CYS A 236 5.56 -1.33 -7.75
CA CYS A 236 5.03 -0.46 -6.72
C CYS A 236 4.22 -1.26 -5.69
N SER A 237 4.91 -1.71 -4.62
CA SER A 237 4.33 -2.57 -3.59
C SER A 237 3.40 -1.86 -2.59
N LEU A 238 3.38 -0.52 -2.58
CA LEU A 238 2.41 0.28 -1.82
C LEU A 238 2.14 1.61 -2.53
N LEU A 239 0.86 1.96 -2.67
CA LEU A 239 0.40 3.33 -2.87
C LEU A 239 -0.74 3.60 -1.89
N ALA A 240 -0.50 4.41 -0.87
CA ALA A 240 -1.48 4.61 0.21
C ALA A 240 -1.56 6.05 0.70
N ASN A 241 -2.71 6.40 1.28
CA ASN A 241 -2.84 7.64 2.03
C ASN A 241 -2.12 7.45 3.37
N GLY A 242 -1.19 8.36 3.66
CA GLY A 242 -0.58 8.49 4.97
C GLY A 242 -1.32 9.52 5.84
N PRO A 243 -0.84 9.72 7.08
CA PRO A 243 -1.30 10.82 7.92
C PRO A 243 -1.17 12.18 7.22
N ASP A 244 -2.02 13.15 7.60
CA ASP A 244 -2.00 14.53 7.09
C ASP A 244 -2.10 14.65 5.55
N ASP A 245 -2.92 13.81 4.92
CA ASP A 245 -3.12 13.76 3.45
C ASP A 245 -1.83 13.48 2.66
N ARG A 246 -0.79 12.93 3.29
CA ARG A 246 0.43 12.50 2.59
C ARG A 246 0.14 11.30 1.70
N VAL A 247 0.99 11.12 0.69
CA VAL A 247 0.98 9.90 -0.13
C VAL A 247 2.24 9.11 0.16
N LEU A 248 2.06 7.84 0.50
CA LEU A 248 3.13 6.90 0.79
C LEU A 248 3.28 5.96 -0.40
N VAL A 249 4.51 5.84 -0.91
CA VAL A 249 4.85 4.99 -2.04
C VAL A 249 5.94 4.02 -1.60
N ALA A 250 5.70 2.72 -1.67
CA ALA A 250 6.77 1.72 -1.57
C ALA A 250 7.10 1.19 -2.97
N ALA A 251 8.39 1.15 -3.28
CA ALA A 251 8.92 0.67 -4.54
C ALA A 251 9.91 -0.46 -4.29
N ARG A 252 9.74 -1.53 -5.07
CA ARG A 252 10.70 -2.63 -5.19
C ARG A 252 11.66 -2.30 -6.30
N LEU A 253 12.94 -2.40 -5.98
CA LEU A 253 14.02 -2.08 -6.89
C LEU A 253 14.85 -3.34 -7.13
N LEU A 254 15.28 -3.52 -8.37
CA LEU A 254 16.05 -4.67 -8.81
C LEU A 254 17.38 -4.20 -9.40
N THR A 255 18.47 -4.79 -8.90
CA THR A 255 19.78 -4.68 -9.52
C THR A 255 20.11 -6.01 -10.18
N GLU A 256 20.16 -6.03 -11.50
CA GLU A 256 20.72 -7.17 -12.23
C GLU A 256 22.24 -7.20 -12.03
N PRO A 257 22.81 -8.36 -11.64
CA PRO A 257 24.25 -8.49 -11.50
C PRO A 257 24.90 -8.58 -12.89
N ASP A 258 26.16 -8.16 -12.98
CA ASP A 258 26.95 -8.31 -14.22
C ASP A 258 27.18 -9.80 -14.57
N ASP A 259 27.18 -10.66 -13.55
CA ASP A 259 27.36 -12.12 -13.66
C ASP A 259 26.00 -12.82 -13.64
N PRO A 260 25.57 -13.49 -14.73
CA PRO A 260 24.26 -14.12 -14.81
C PRO A 260 24.07 -15.31 -13.85
N ASP A 261 25.15 -15.82 -13.24
CA ASP A 261 25.08 -16.88 -12.23
C ASP A 261 24.78 -16.33 -10.82
N GLN A 262 24.74 -15.00 -10.64
CA GLN A 262 24.35 -14.36 -9.39
C GLN A 262 22.86 -14.01 -9.39
N GLU A 263 22.25 -14.10 -8.21
CA GLU A 263 20.87 -13.65 -8.02
C GLU A 263 20.81 -12.12 -8.04
N ALA A 264 19.71 -11.60 -8.60
CA ALA A 264 19.45 -10.17 -8.58
C ALA A 264 19.32 -9.65 -7.14
N VAL A 265 19.91 -8.49 -6.89
CA VAL A 265 19.82 -7.84 -5.58
C VAL A 265 18.56 -7.02 -5.55
N GLU A 266 17.70 -7.34 -4.60
CA GLU A 266 16.48 -6.58 -4.34
C GLU A 266 16.69 -5.58 -3.21
N THR A 267 16.26 -4.34 -3.45
CA THR A 267 16.08 -3.34 -2.39
C THR A 267 14.66 -2.82 -2.38
N HIS A 268 14.26 -2.26 -1.24
CA HIS A 268 12.89 -1.87 -1.02
C HIS A 268 12.87 -0.50 -0.36
N VAL A 269 12.18 0.48 -0.99
CA VAL A 269 12.25 1.88 -0.57
C VAL A 269 10.85 2.42 -0.35
N LEU A 270 10.64 3.02 0.82
CA LEU A 270 9.46 3.81 1.15
C LEU A 270 9.74 5.29 0.93
N VAL A 271 8.85 5.96 0.21
CA VAL A 271 8.90 7.40 -0.08
C VAL A 271 7.63 8.06 0.46
N SER A 272 7.80 9.18 1.16
CA SER A 272 6.69 10.04 1.58
C SER A 272 6.61 11.28 0.71
N LEU A 273 5.42 11.53 0.17
CA LEU A 273 5.08 12.69 -0.61
C LEU A 273 4.16 13.61 0.19
N THR A 274 4.37 14.91 0.06
CA THR A 274 3.41 15.92 0.51
C THR A 274 2.07 15.74 -0.21
N PRO A 275 1.00 16.40 0.28
CA PRO A 275 -0.30 16.40 -0.40
C PRO A 275 -0.28 16.88 -1.86
N ASN A 276 0.74 17.64 -2.26
CA ASN A 276 0.97 18.15 -3.61
C ASN A 276 2.07 17.42 -4.41
N GLY A 277 2.46 16.21 -3.97
CA GLY A 277 3.33 15.32 -4.74
C GLY A 277 4.84 15.62 -4.65
N LYS A 278 5.26 16.48 -3.73
CA LYS A 278 6.68 16.73 -3.48
C LYS A 278 7.24 15.68 -2.53
N GLU A 279 8.34 15.05 -2.90
CA GLU A 279 9.07 14.14 -2.01
C GLU A 279 9.56 14.86 -0.74
N GLN A 280 9.22 14.31 0.42
CA GLN A 280 9.64 14.79 1.74
C GLN A 280 10.85 14.04 2.26
N TRP A 281 10.78 12.71 2.21
CA TRP A 281 11.81 11.81 2.72
C TRP A 281 11.69 10.42 2.06
N ARG A 282 12.76 9.65 2.18
CA ARG A 282 12.81 8.23 1.82
C ARG A 282 13.47 7.37 2.90
N SER A 283 12.98 6.16 3.07
CA SER A 283 13.51 5.17 4.02
C SER A 283 13.65 3.83 3.34
N GLU A 284 14.67 3.07 3.73
CA GLU A 284 14.80 1.68 3.32
C GLU A 284 13.83 0.81 4.14
N LEU A 285 13.18 -0.11 3.45
CA LEU A 285 12.43 -1.21 4.03
C LEU A 285 13.29 -2.49 3.91
N PRO A 286 13.11 -3.46 4.81
CA PRO A 286 13.76 -4.75 4.66
C PRO A 286 13.36 -5.37 3.31
N PRO A 287 14.29 -6.11 2.67
CA PRO A 287 13.97 -6.81 1.43
C PRO A 287 12.88 -7.85 1.69
N PHE A 288 12.07 -8.12 0.68
CA PHE A 288 11.17 -9.25 0.73
C PHE A 288 11.96 -10.53 0.47
N PRO A 289 11.83 -11.55 1.33
CA PRO A 289 12.20 -12.89 0.91
C PRO A 289 11.22 -13.29 -0.19
N ASP A 290 11.76 -13.80 -1.29
CA ASP A 290 11.06 -14.44 -2.41
C ASP A 290 9.54 -14.15 -2.50
N ALA A 291 9.17 -13.26 -3.43
CA ALA A 291 7.79 -12.79 -3.63
C ALA A 291 6.76 -13.91 -3.80
N ALA A 292 7.18 -15.15 -4.07
CA ALA A 292 6.31 -16.32 -4.08
C ALA A 292 5.62 -16.58 -2.72
N ARG A 293 6.17 -16.13 -1.58
CA ARG A 293 5.62 -16.44 -0.24
C ARG A 293 4.59 -15.42 0.27
N VAL A 294 4.72 -14.14 -0.12
CA VAL A 294 4.00 -13.04 0.51
C VAL A 294 3.19 -12.29 -0.54
N PHE A 295 1.87 -12.44 -0.49
CA PHE A 295 0.95 -11.78 -1.40
C PHE A 295 0.96 -10.25 -1.22
N ARG A 296 0.90 -9.79 0.05
CA ARG A 296 0.91 -8.35 0.36
C ARG A 296 1.85 -8.02 1.51
N GLY A 297 3.08 -7.70 1.16
CA GLY A 297 4.16 -7.53 2.12
C GLY A 297 4.31 -6.12 2.72
N VAL A 298 3.78 -5.05 2.10
CA VAL A 298 3.75 -3.69 2.69
C VAL A 298 2.32 -3.22 2.87
N ARG A 299 1.99 -2.65 4.03
CA ARG A 299 0.69 -2.03 4.30
C ARG A 299 0.80 -0.79 5.17
N VAL A 300 -0.19 0.08 5.08
CA VAL A 300 -0.45 1.12 6.08
C VAL A 300 -1.40 0.53 7.12
N GLY A 301 -1.02 0.57 8.39
CA GLY A 301 -1.89 0.19 9.50
C GLY A 301 -2.97 1.23 9.76
N ALA A 302 -4.03 0.86 10.48
CA ALA A 302 -5.07 1.80 10.90
C ALA A 302 -4.53 2.92 11.82
N ASP A 303 -3.35 2.72 12.41
CA ASP A 303 -2.62 3.72 13.19
C ASP A 303 -1.78 4.69 12.32
N GLY A 304 -1.87 4.58 10.99
CA GLY A 304 -1.19 5.45 10.03
C GLY A 304 0.29 5.12 9.77
N ASN A 305 0.83 4.06 10.39
CA ASN A 305 2.21 3.66 10.20
C ASN A 305 2.36 2.70 9.02
N VAL A 306 3.55 2.66 8.42
CA VAL A 306 3.87 1.67 7.37
C VAL A 306 4.49 0.45 8.00
N TYR A 307 3.99 -0.71 7.62
CA TYR A 307 4.48 -2.01 8.05
C TYR A 307 4.99 -2.80 6.86
N ALA A 308 6.11 -3.49 7.03
CA ALA A 308 6.65 -4.39 6.03
C ALA A 308 6.93 -5.76 6.65
N LEU A 309 6.37 -6.81 6.06
CA LEU A 309 6.59 -8.20 6.43
C LEU A 309 7.80 -8.73 5.68
N THR A 310 8.74 -9.31 6.43
CA THR A 310 9.86 -10.09 5.91
C THR A 310 9.87 -11.44 6.62
N SER A 311 10.51 -12.42 6.02
CA SER A 311 10.63 -13.78 6.54
C SER A 311 12.01 -14.35 6.24
N SER A 312 12.45 -15.27 7.07
CA SER A 312 13.64 -16.09 6.88
C SER A 312 13.25 -17.55 7.10
N ASP A 313 14.22 -18.46 7.00
CA ASP A 313 14.01 -19.87 7.35
C ASP A 313 13.71 -20.07 8.85
N THR A 314 13.98 -19.06 9.68
CA THR A 314 13.87 -19.15 11.14
C THR A 314 12.70 -18.37 11.73
N GLY A 315 12.09 -17.47 10.96
CA GLY A 315 11.01 -16.64 11.49
C GLY A 315 10.44 -15.63 10.51
N VAL A 316 9.36 -14.99 10.94
CA VAL A 316 8.75 -13.84 10.29
C VAL A 316 8.98 -12.61 11.15
N THR A 317 9.37 -11.51 10.51
CA THR A 317 9.53 -10.21 11.16
C THR A 317 8.65 -9.20 10.44
N ILE A 318 7.90 -8.42 11.20
CA ILE A 318 7.19 -7.25 10.68
C ILE A 318 7.87 -6.02 11.27
N VAL A 319 8.39 -5.16 10.40
CA VAL A 319 8.94 -3.86 10.80
C VAL A 319 7.90 -2.77 10.64
N LYS A 320 8.11 -1.66 11.34
CA LYS A 320 7.27 -0.47 11.36
C LYS A 320 8.11 0.77 11.08
N VAL A 321 7.65 1.59 10.15
CA VAL A 321 8.12 2.96 9.88
C VAL A 321 7.03 3.94 10.32
N THR A 322 7.42 4.97 11.08
CA THR A 322 6.49 6.01 11.59
C THR A 322 6.62 7.28 10.73
N PRO A 323 5.68 7.56 9.80
CA PRO A 323 5.81 8.59 8.77
C PRO A 323 5.86 10.06 9.22
#